data_AF-A0A3N5R264-F1
#
_entry.id   AF-A0A3N5R264-F1
#
_cell.length_a   1.000
_cell.length_b   1.000
_cell.length_c   1.000
_cell.angle_alpha   90.00
_cell.angle_beta   90.00
_cell.angle_gamma   90.00
#
_symmetry.space_group_name_H-M   'P 1'
#
loop_
_entity.id
_entity.type
_entity.pdbx_description
1 polymer ?
#
loop_
_entity_poly.entity_id
_entity_poly.type
_entity_poly.pdbx_seq_one_letter_code
_entity_poly.pdbx_strand_id
1 'polypeptide(L)'
;MALTNYPIAIHEQEGFPFGLGDPKPILPLTEKHSASVLSLPIYPELTGDDQEHVVRCLATALGRTPKRSLQSVLAGPNRRAAIHSPFARAMPGKE
;
A
#
# COMPACT_ATOMS: atom_id res chain seq x y z
N MET A 1 -0.79 1.80 -12.33
CA MET A 1 -0.67 1.38 -10.91
C MET A 1 -1.73 0.31 -10.66
N ALA A 2 -1.35 -0.86 -10.13
CA ALA A 2 -2.33 -1.86 -9.71
C ALA A 2 -2.99 -1.39 -8.40
N LEU A 3 -4.33 -1.36 -8.35
CA LEU A 3 -5.07 -1.00 -7.13
C LEU A 3 -4.93 -2.07 -6.03
N THR A 4 -4.72 -3.33 -6.41
CA THR A 4 -4.76 -4.52 -5.52
C THR A 4 -3.66 -5.51 -5.90
N ASN A 5 -3.02 -6.16 -4.92
CA ASN A 5 -1.95 -7.14 -5.13
C ASN A 5 -2.33 -8.50 -4.51
N TYR A 6 -3.00 -9.42 -5.21
CA TYR A 6 -3.61 -9.37 -6.55
C TYR A 6 -5.14 -9.56 -6.42
N PRO A 7 -5.95 -9.14 -7.42
CA PRO A 7 -7.43 -9.16 -7.29
C PRO A 7 -8.08 -10.54 -7.42
N ILE A 8 -7.35 -11.55 -7.87
CA ILE A 8 -7.86 -12.93 -8.03
C ILE A 8 -6.90 -13.89 -7.33
N ALA A 9 -7.41 -14.77 -6.47
CA ALA A 9 -6.59 -15.75 -5.80
C ALA A 9 -5.99 -16.71 -6.84
N ILE A 10 -4.76 -17.16 -6.62
CA ILE A 10 -4.00 -17.90 -7.65
C ILE A 10 -4.73 -19.16 -8.14
N HIS A 11 -5.50 -19.82 -7.27
CA HIS A 11 -6.26 -21.02 -7.61
C HIS A 11 -7.58 -20.76 -8.34
N GLU A 12 -8.00 -19.50 -8.42
CA GLU A 12 -9.20 -19.05 -9.18
C GLU A 12 -8.85 -18.56 -10.59
N GLN A 13 -7.54 -18.43 -10.91
CA GLN A 13 -7.09 -17.96 -12.21
C GLN A 13 -7.23 -19.04 -13.30
N GLU A 14 -7.53 -18.60 -14.53
CA GLU A 14 -7.55 -19.49 -15.69
C GLU A 14 -6.17 -20.13 -15.88
N GLY A 15 -6.15 -21.45 -16.13
CA GLY A 15 -4.92 -22.23 -16.28
C GLY A 15 -4.38 -22.85 -14.99
N PHE A 16 -4.97 -22.55 -13.83
CA PHE A 16 -4.74 -23.34 -12.63
C PHE A 16 -5.44 -24.72 -12.75
N PRO A 17 -4.80 -25.84 -12.34
CA PRO A 17 -3.46 -25.95 -11.77
C PRO A 17 -2.35 -26.03 -12.84
N PHE A 18 -1.21 -25.36 -12.58
CA PHE A 18 -0.06 -25.29 -13.49
C PHE A 18 0.79 -26.59 -13.51
N GLY A 19 0.15 -27.72 -13.83
CA GLY A 19 0.82 -29.01 -14.07
C GLY A 19 0.72 -30.01 -12.91
N LEU A 20 0.74 -29.58 -11.65
CA LEU A 20 0.58 -30.45 -10.46
C LEU A 20 -0.09 -29.68 -9.30
N GLY A 21 -1.13 -30.25 -8.70
CA GLY A 21 -1.83 -29.67 -7.54
C GLY A 21 -3.30 -30.10 -7.46
N ASP A 22 -3.94 -29.84 -6.32
CA ASP A 22 -5.40 -29.90 -6.23
C ASP A 22 -5.98 -28.87 -7.22
N PRO A 23 -6.85 -29.26 -8.18
CA PRO A 23 -7.45 -28.32 -9.12
C PRO A 23 -8.46 -27.38 -8.47
N LYS A 24 -8.95 -27.69 -7.25
CA LYS A 24 -9.98 -26.90 -6.55
C LYS A 24 -9.70 -26.82 -5.03
N PRO A 25 -8.55 -26.26 -4.62
CA PRO A 25 -8.24 -26.12 -3.21
C PRO A 25 -9.19 -25.09 -2.57
N ILE A 26 -9.53 -25.30 -1.30
CA ILE A 26 -10.34 -24.36 -0.52
C ILE A 26 -9.39 -23.55 0.37
N LEU A 27 -9.19 -22.26 0.04
CA LEU A 27 -8.22 -21.40 0.70
C LEU A 27 -8.88 -20.08 1.13
N PRO A 28 -9.74 -20.11 2.18
CA PRO A 28 -10.64 -19.01 2.52
C PRO A 28 -9.91 -17.73 2.93
N LEU A 29 -8.70 -17.85 3.51
CA LEU A 29 -7.87 -16.68 3.82
C LEU A 29 -7.33 -16.03 2.56
N THR A 30 -6.87 -16.82 1.60
CA THR A 30 -6.35 -16.34 0.31
C THR A 30 -7.46 -15.62 -0.47
N GLU A 31 -8.63 -16.26 -0.57
CA GLU A 31 -9.83 -15.70 -1.23
C GLU A 31 -10.24 -14.37 -0.58
N LYS A 32 -10.32 -14.35 0.75
CA LYS A 32 -10.63 -13.13 1.50
C LYS A 32 -9.61 -12.02 1.24
N HIS A 33 -8.32 -12.33 1.26
CA HIS A 33 -7.27 -11.32 1.07
C HIS A 33 -7.31 -10.76 -0.35
N SER A 34 -7.45 -11.61 -1.36
CA SER A 34 -7.54 -11.20 -2.75
C SER A 34 -8.73 -10.26 -3.00
N ALA A 35 -9.87 -10.53 -2.34
CA ALA A 35 -11.07 -9.72 -2.44
C ALA A 35 -11.07 -8.41 -1.62
N SER A 36 -10.16 -8.23 -0.66
CA SER A 36 -10.27 -7.12 0.32
C SER A 36 -9.03 -6.23 0.47
N VAL A 37 -7.86 -6.66 0.00
CA VAL A 37 -6.63 -5.88 0.12
C VAL A 37 -6.64 -4.72 -0.89
N LEU A 38 -6.33 -3.52 -0.38
CA LEU A 38 -6.08 -2.33 -1.18
C LEU A 38 -4.66 -1.83 -0.86
N SER A 39 -3.81 -1.71 -1.88
CA SER A 39 -2.45 -1.18 -1.71
C SER A 39 -2.48 0.34 -1.77
N LEU A 40 -1.96 1.00 -0.74
CA LEU A 40 -1.80 2.45 -0.74
C LEU A 40 -0.48 2.86 -1.42
N PRO A 41 -0.41 4.06 -2.03
CA PRO A 41 0.84 4.57 -2.62
C PRO A 41 1.99 4.54 -1.61
N ILE A 42 3.08 3.87 -1.99
CA ILE A 42 4.32 3.82 -1.22
C ILE A 42 5.51 3.64 -2.17
N TYR A 43 6.36 4.65 -2.26
CA TYR A 43 7.56 4.69 -3.11
C TYR A 43 8.51 5.79 -2.62
N PRO A 44 9.81 5.77 -2.98
CA PRO A 44 10.82 6.67 -2.40
C PRO A 44 10.52 8.17 -2.56
N GLU A 45 9.88 8.57 -3.66
CA GLU A 45 9.57 9.96 -4.01
C GLU A 45 8.25 10.46 -3.41
N LEU A 46 7.53 9.63 -2.63
CA LEU A 46 6.24 10.00 -2.05
C LEU A 46 6.43 11.11 -1.01
N THR A 47 5.77 12.26 -1.24
CA THR A 47 5.89 13.42 -0.35
C THR A 47 4.96 13.34 0.87
N GLY A 48 5.18 14.21 1.86
CA GLY A 48 4.27 14.35 3.00
C GLY A 48 2.87 14.83 2.58
N ASP A 49 2.79 15.72 1.58
CA ASP A 49 1.53 16.23 1.06
C ASP A 49 0.75 15.14 0.30
N ASP A 50 1.44 14.27 -0.43
CA ASP A 50 0.84 13.09 -1.07
C ASP A 50 0.23 12.15 -0.03
N GLN A 51 0.94 11.91 1.08
CA GLN A 51 0.45 11.08 2.18
C GLN A 51 -0.78 11.69 2.86
N GLU A 52 -0.76 13.00 3.14
CA GLU A 52 -1.89 13.73 3.70
C GLU A 52 -3.11 13.68 2.76
N HIS A 53 -2.89 13.78 1.45
CA HIS A 53 -3.95 13.61 0.45
C HIS A 53 -4.56 12.21 0.49
N VAL A 54 -3.75 11.15 0.48
CA VAL A 54 -4.23 9.76 0.56
C VAL A 54 -5.03 9.52 1.84
N VAL A 55 -4.54 9.99 2.99
CA VAL A 55 -5.23 9.82 4.29
C VAL A 55 -6.56 10.55 4.32
N ARG A 56 -6.62 11.77 3.77
CA ARG A 56 -7.88 12.52 3.66
C ARG A 56 -8.89 11.81 2.75
N CYS A 57 -8.45 11.30 1.60
CA CYS A 57 -9.31 10.53 0.70
C CYS A 57 -9.88 9.28 1.38
N LEU A 58 -9.06 8.54 2.13
CA LEU A 58 -9.50 7.38 2.91
C LEU A 58 -10.48 7.76 4.02
N ALA A 59 -10.20 8.84 4.75
CA ALA A 59 -11.09 9.31 5.81
C ALA A 59 -12.46 9.66 5.24
N THR A 60 -12.51 10.43 4.15
CA THR A 60 -13.75 10.77 3.44
C THR A 60 -14.49 9.51 2.97
N ALA A 61 -13.80 8.58 2.30
CA ALA A 61 -14.41 7.34 1.80
C ALA A 61 -14.97 6.46 2.92
N LEU A 62 -14.37 6.48 4.11
CA LEU A 62 -14.81 5.72 5.28
C LEU A 62 -15.80 6.49 6.17
N GLY A 63 -16.25 7.68 5.77
CA GLY A 63 -17.13 8.53 6.59
C GLY A 63 -16.49 8.99 7.90
N ARG A 64 -15.16 9.10 7.93
CA ARG A 64 -14.37 9.51 9.10
C ARG A 64 -13.85 10.93 8.91
N THR A 65 -13.76 11.66 10.01
CA THR A 65 -13.05 12.94 10.05
C THR A 65 -11.64 12.71 10.61
N PRO A 66 -10.56 13.15 9.92
CA PRO A 66 -9.22 13.12 10.48
C PRO A 66 -9.19 13.97 11.76
N LYS A 67 -8.86 13.36 12.91
CA LYS A 67 -8.83 14.06 14.20
C LYS A 67 -7.64 15.03 14.33
N ARG A 68 -6.59 14.86 13.53
CA ARG A 68 -5.32 15.60 13.53
C ARG A 68 -4.70 15.56 12.13
N SER A 69 -3.95 16.60 11.75
CA SER A 69 -3.18 16.59 10.50
C SER A 69 -2.03 15.58 10.58
N LEU A 70 -1.67 14.96 9.47
CA LEU A 70 -0.58 13.99 9.40
C LEU A 70 0.73 14.63 9.87
N GLN A 71 0.99 15.87 9.48
CA GLN A 71 2.15 16.64 9.95
C GLN A 71 2.19 16.76 11.48
N SER A 72 1.05 16.99 12.15
CA SER A 72 1.01 17.05 13.62
C SER A 72 1.27 15.70 14.29
N VAL A 73 0.90 14.59 13.65
CA VAL A 73 1.18 13.23 14.12
C VAL A 73 2.67 12.90 13.94
N LEU A 74 3.24 13.24 12.79
CA LEU A 74 4.66 13.07 12.48
C LEU A 74 5.57 13.98 13.31
N ALA A 75 5.10 15.18 13.68
CA ALA A 75 5.83 16.11 14.53
C ALA A 75 5.85 15.71 16.02
N GLY A 76 5.02 14.75 16.42
CA GLY A 76 4.90 14.29 17.81
C GLY A 76 6.14 13.59 18.38
N PRO A 77 6.19 13.35 19.69
CA PRO A 77 7.36 12.82 20.40
C PRO A 77 7.78 11.39 20.00
N ASN A 78 7.00 10.73 19.15
CA ASN A 78 7.23 9.37 18.66
C ASN A 78 7.91 9.33 17.28
N ARG A 79 8.76 10.33 16.96
CA ARG A 79 9.63 10.23 15.77
C ARG A 79 10.61 9.08 15.99
N ARG A 80 10.35 7.94 15.36
CA ARG A 80 11.47 7.10 14.91
C ARG A 80 12.25 7.97 13.94
N ALA A 81 13.48 8.31 14.32
CA ALA A 81 14.42 9.01 13.45
C ALA A 81 14.31 8.39 12.07
N ALA A 82 14.14 9.24 11.05
CA ALA A 82 14.03 8.83 9.66
C ALA A 82 15.03 7.70 9.43
N ILE A 83 14.52 6.50 9.17
CA ILE A 83 15.33 5.35 8.85
C ILE A 83 16.19 5.83 7.69
N HIS A 84 17.51 5.93 7.93
CA HIS A 84 18.47 6.44 6.97
C HIS A 84 18.19 5.76 5.63
N SER A 85 17.55 6.45 4.69
CA SER A 85 17.27 5.85 3.38
C SER A 85 18.61 5.80 2.66
N PRO A 86 19.18 4.63 2.37
CA PRO A 86 20.38 4.55 1.54
C PRO A 86 20.10 4.98 0.09
N PHE A 87 18.85 5.35 -0.22
CA PHE A 87 18.36 5.75 -1.55
C PHE A 87 18.25 7.26 -1.77
N ALA A 88 18.67 8.11 -0.82
CA ALA A 88 18.82 9.54 -1.05
C ALA A 88 20.05 9.81 -1.97
N ARG A 89 19.93 9.44 -3.25
CA ARG A 89 20.99 9.64 -4.25
C ARG A 89 20.87 11.05 -4.83
N ALA A 90 22.01 11.74 -4.83
CA ALA A 90 22.20 13.11 -5.27
C ALA A 90 21.60 13.40 -6.66
N MET A 91 20.90 14.54 -6.77
CA MET A 91 20.58 15.16 -8.05
C MET A 91 21.88 15.74 -8.63
N PRO A 92 22.32 15.34 -9.84
CA PRO A 92 23.43 16.02 -10.50
C PRO A 92 23.00 17.44 -10.88
N GLY A 93 23.87 18.40 -10.56
CA GLY A 93 23.70 19.81 -10.90
C GLY A 93 23.54 20.00 -12.41
N LYS A 94 22.70 20.96 -12.76
CA LYS A 94 22.59 21.49 -14.12
C LYS A 94 23.90 22.22 -14.46
N GLU A 95 24.56 21.81 -15.52
CA GLU A 95 25.40 22.68 -16.36
C GLU A 95 24.63 23.01 -17.64
#